data_AF-A0A2T2SUK6-F1
#
_entry.id   AF-A0A2T2SUK6-F1
#
_cell.length_a   1.000
_cell.length_b   1.000
_cell.length_c   1.000
_cell.angle_alpha   90.00
_cell.angle_beta   90.00
_cell.angle_gamma   90.00
#
_symmetry.space_group_name_H-M   'P 1'
#
loop_
_entity.id
_entity.type
_entity.pdbx_description
1 polymer ?
#
loop_
_entity_poly.entity_id
_entity_poly.type
_entity_poly.pdbx_seq_one_letter_code
_entity_poly.pdbx_strand_id
1 'polypeptide(L)' 'MLIVPALFVSTASPVATSDSPQVLSVTELTRGLSDLVEAHYDDVWVEGELSDFTRAASGHCYFTLTEAPDAVRLL' A
#
# COMPACT_ATOMS: atom_id res chain seq x y z
N MET A 1 -21.43 4.99 24.66
CA MET A 1 -21.86 3.60 24.92
C MET A 1 -20.80 2.70 24.32
N LEU A 2 -19.99 2.08 25.21
CA LEU A 2 -18.90 1.10 24.99
C LEU A 2 -17.81 1.48 23.95
N ILE A 3 -16.58 1.89 24.28
CA ILE A 3 -15.49 1.20 25.03
C ILE A 3 -15.28 -0.25 24.57
N VAL A 4 -14.26 -0.48 23.73
CA VAL A 4 -13.26 -1.52 24.00
C VAL A 4 -11.87 -1.03 23.52
N PRO A 5 -10.89 -0.89 24.42
CA PRO A 5 -9.52 -0.48 24.13
C PRO A 5 -8.65 -1.71 23.81
N ALA A 6 -7.67 -1.56 22.93
CA ALA A 6 -6.53 -2.47 22.90
C ALA A 6 -5.30 -1.72 22.43
N LEU A 7 -4.66 -1.10 23.41
CA LEU A 7 -3.26 -0.71 23.39
C LEU A 7 -2.43 -1.94 23.03
N PHE A 8 -2.07 -2.12 21.75
CA PHE A 8 -1.06 -3.12 21.40
C PHE A 8 0.32 -2.52 21.69
N VAL A 9 0.68 -2.46 22.97
CA VAL A 9 2.07 -2.22 23.38
C VAL A 9 2.83 -3.51 23.16
N SER A 10 3.43 -3.65 21.97
CA SER A 10 4.40 -4.69 21.70
C SER A 10 5.68 -4.35 22.45
N THR A 11 5.87 -4.93 23.63
CA THR A 11 7.18 -4.97 24.29
C THR A 11 8.05 -5.95 23.50
N ALA A 12 8.60 -5.50 22.38
CA ALA A 12 9.69 -6.21 21.75
C ALA A 12 10.92 -6.07 22.66
N SER A 13 11.27 -7.16 23.33
CA SER A 13 12.56 -7.39 23.97
C SER A 13 13.70 -6.97 23.03
N PRO A 14 14.86 -6.49 23.54
CA PRO A 14 15.99 -6.10 22.70
C PRO A 14 16.58 -7.36 22.05
N VAL A 15 16.03 -7.74 20.89
CA VAL A 15 16.63 -8.78 20.06
C VAL A 15 17.90 -8.17 19.49
N ALA A 16 19.02 -8.80 19.83
CA ALA A 16 20.34 -8.40 19.40
C ALA A 16 20.35 -8.09 17.90
N THR A 17 20.65 -6.84 17.58
CA THR A 17 20.82 -6.37 16.20
C THR A 17 22.09 -7.00 15.65
N SER A 18 21.96 -8.21 15.11
CA SER A 18 22.85 -8.64 14.03
C SER A 18 22.52 -7.74 12.85
N ASP A 19 23.14 -6.55 12.85
CA ASP A 19 22.92 -5.47 11.89
C ASP A 19 23.55 -5.81 10.53
N SER A 20 23.24 -7.00 10.02
CA SER A 20 23.40 -7.33 8.63
C SER A 20 22.05 -7.06 7.97
N PRO A 21 21.96 -6.14 7.00
CA PRO A 21 20.70 -5.87 6.32
C PRO A 21 20.15 -7.18 5.74
N GLN A 22 18.95 -7.57 6.17
CA GLN A 22 18.26 -8.71 5.59
C GLN A 22 17.93 -8.37 4.13
N VAL A 23 18.63 -9.01 3.19
CA VAL A 23 18.38 -8.83 1.76
C VAL A 23 17.13 -9.63 1.40
N LEU A 24 16.06 -8.93 1.08
CA LEU A 24 14.84 -9.54 0.57
C LEU A 24 14.94 -9.78 -0.94
N SER A 25 14.42 -10.92 -1.40
CA SER A 25 14.11 -11.09 -2.81
C SER A 25 12.96 -10.17 -3.23
N VAL A 26 12.87 -9.90 -4.54
CA VAL A 26 11.76 -9.12 -5.11
C VAL A 26 10.41 -9.74 -4.76
N THR A 27 10.31 -11.08 -4.78
CA THR A 27 9.08 -11.80 -4.43
C THR A 27 8.69 -11.60 -2.96
N GLU A 28 9.65 -11.69 -2.04
CA GLU A 28 9.40 -11.47 -0.61
C GLU A 28 8.95 -10.03 -0.34
N LEU A 29 9.62 -9.06 -0.95
CA LEU A 29 9.29 -7.65 -0.80
C LEU A 29 7.88 -7.34 -1.35
N THR A 30 7.59 -7.76 -2.58
CA THR A 30 6.30 -7.50 -3.23
C THR A 30 5.15 -8.17 -2.46
N ARG A 31 5.37 -9.38 -1.94
CA ARG A 31 4.37 -10.06 -1.11
C ARG A 31 4.11 -9.30 0.19
N GLY A 32 5.17 -8.90 0.90
CA GLY A 32 5.03 -8.11 2.11
C GLY A 32 4.32 -6.77 1.87
N LEU A 33 4.56 -6.13 0.72
CA LEU A 33 3.84 -4.91 0.33
C LEU A 33 2.34 -5.18 0.10
N SER A 34 1.99 -6.26 -0.61
CA SER A 34 0.58 -6.65 -0.82
C SER A 34 -0.11 -6.90 0.52
N ASP A 35 0.51 -7.72 1.38
CA ASP A 35 -0.05 -8.10 2.68
C ASP A 35 -0.30 -6.85 3.55
N LEU A 36 0.62 -5.88 3.55
CA LEU A 36 0.45 -4.63 4.29
C LEU A 36 -0.67 -3.75 3.71
N VAL A 37 -0.74 -3.59 2.40
CA VAL A 37 -1.77 -2.77 1.76
C VAL A 37 -3.16 -3.37 2.02
N GLU A 38 -3.31 -4.69 1.84
CA GLU A 38 -4.58 -5.40 2.06
C GLU A 38 -5.00 -5.39 3.54
N ALA A 39 -4.05 -5.42 4.48
CA ALA A 39 -4.36 -5.34 5.91
C ALA A 39 -4.82 -3.93 6.36
N HIS A 40 -4.45 -2.89 5.62
CA HIS A 40 -4.73 -1.50 5.98
C HIS A 40 -5.89 -0.87 5.22
N TYR A 41 -6.23 -1.39 4.04
CA TYR A 41 -7.26 -0.85 3.16
C TYR A 41 -8.16 -1.97 2.67
N ASP A 42 -9.46 -1.86 2.95
CA ASP A 42 -10.47 -2.80 2.43
C ASP A 42 -10.86 -2.40 0.99
N ASP A 43 -11.77 -1.43 0.84
CA ASP A 43 -12.19 -0.85 -0.43
C ASP A 43 -11.84 0.64 -0.47
N VAL A 44 -10.98 1.03 -1.41
CA VAL A 44 -10.55 2.43 -1.59
C VAL A 44 -10.93 2.95 -2.96
N TRP A 45 -11.38 4.21 -2.98
CA TRP A 45 -11.63 4.96 -4.21
C TRP A 45 -10.50 5.98 -4.39
N VAL A 46 -9.91 6.00 -5.58
CA VAL A 46 -8.80 6.90 -5.93
C VAL A 46 -9.23 7.77 -7.10
N GLU A 47 -9.03 9.08 -6.96
CA GLU A 47 -9.28 10.09 -7.99
C GLU A 47 -7.93 10.54 -8.57
N GLY A 48 -7.86 10.77 -9.88
CA GLY A 48 -6.69 11.34 -10.53
C GLY A 48 -6.82 11.41 -12.05
N GLU A 49 -5.80 11.92 -12.70
CA GLU A 49 -5.73 12.05 -14.16
C GLU A 49 -5.20 10.75 -14.79
N LEU A 50 -5.94 10.22 -15.76
CA LEU A 50 -5.56 9.02 -16.50
C LEU A 50 -4.56 9.39 -17.60
N SER A 51 -3.40 8.75 -17.60
CA SER A 51 -2.36 8.87 -18.63
C SER A 51 -1.88 7.50 -19.11
N ASP A 52 -1.20 7.48 -20.26
CA ASP A 52 -0.54 6.30 -20.85
C ASP A 52 -1.41 5.02 -20.92
N PHE A 53 -2.70 5.18 -21.26
CA PHE A 53 -3.62 4.06 -21.34
C PHE A 53 -3.29 3.16 -22.54
N THR A 54 -2.99 1.89 -22.25
CA THR A 54 -2.69 0.86 -23.26
C THR A 54 -3.42 -0.44 -22.95
N ARG A 55 -4.10 -1.00 -23.96
CA ARG A 55 -4.68 -2.34 -23.87
C ARG A 55 -3.72 -3.38 -24.44
N ALA A 56 -3.20 -4.25 -23.60
CA ALA A 56 -2.32 -5.33 -24.01
C ALA A 56 -3.09 -6.40 -24.82
N ALA A 57 -2.37 -7.15 -25.65
CA ALA A 57 -2.93 -8.27 -26.42
C ALA A 57 -3.50 -9.39 -25.53
N SER A 58 -3.06 -9.48 -24.28
CA SER A 58 -3.61 -10.38 -23.25
C SER A 58 -5.01 -9.98 -22.78
N GLY A 59 -5.48 -8.77 -23.12
CA GLY A 59 -6.78 -8.24 -22.70
C GLY A 59 -6.73 -7.35 -21.46
N HIS A 60 -5.58 -7.27 -20.76
CA HIS A 60 -5.40 -6.36 -19.63
C HIS A 60 -5.15 -4.92 -20.09
N CYS A 61 -5.71 -3.96 -19.36
CA CYS A 61 -5.45 -2.54 -19.57
C CYS A 61 -4.42 -2.06 -18.55
N TYR A 62 -3.40 -1.37 -19.03
CA TYR A 62 -2.41 -0.67 -18.21
C TYR A 62 -2.62 0.82 -18.39
N PHE A 63 -2.48 1.56 -17.31
CA PHE A 63 -2.56 3.02 -17.31
C PHE A 63 -1.82 3.56 -16.10
N THR A 64 -1.45 4.83 -16.16
CA THR A 64 -0.88 5.58 -15.04
C THR A 64 -1.92 6.58 -14.55
N LEU A 65 -2.15 6.62 -13.23
CA LEU A 65 -3.00 7.63 -12.60
C LEU A 65 -2.10 8.61 -11.86
N THR A 66 -2.17 9.88 -12.24
CA THR A 66 -1.39 10.96 -11.63
C THR A 66 -2.29 11.90 -10.85
N GLU A 67 -1.72 12.64 -9.89
CA GLU A 67 -2.43 13.75 -9.26
C GLU A 67 -2.79 14.80 -10.31
N ALA A 68 -4.04 15.26 -10.31
CA ALA A 68 -4.43 16.41 -11.11
C ALA A 68 -3.92 17.67 -10.39
N PRO A 69 -3.15 18.56 -11.04
CA PRO A 69 -2.57 19.73 -10.38
C PRO A 69 -3.61 20.70 -9.80
N ASP A 70 -4.89 20.56 -10.16
CA ASP A 70 -6.00 21.37 -9.64
C ASP A 70 -7.26 20.53 -9.36
N ALA A 71 -7.15 19.46 -8.56
CA ALA A 71 -8.33 18.84 -7.97
C ALA A 71 -8.95 19.76 -6.89
N VAL A 72 -9.60 20.84 -7.33
CA VAL A 72 -10.47 21.64 -6.47
C VAL A 72 -11.67 20.78 -6.10
N ARG A 73 -11.62 20.16 -4.91
CA ARG A 73 -12.75 19.47 -4.30
C ARG A 73 -13.81 20.52 -3.93
N LEU A 74 -14.77 20.75 -4.82
CA LEU A 74 -16.00 21.45 -4.45
C LEU A 74 -16.89 20.43 -3.72
N LEU A 75 -17.28 20.77 -2.50
CA LEU A 75 -18.07 19.97 -1.54
C LEU A 75 -19.44 19.57 -2.09
#